data_AF-A0A6A4P692-F1
#
_entry.id   AF-A0A6A4P692-F1
#
_cell.length_a   1.000
_cell.length_b   1.000
_cell.length_c   1.000
_cell.angle_alpha   90.00
_cell.angle_beta   90.00
_cell.angle_gamma   90.00
#
_symmetry.space_group_name_H-M   'P 1'
#
loop_
_entity.id
_entity.type
_entity.pdbx_description
1 polymer ?
#
loop_
_entity_poly.entity_id
_entity_poly.type
_entity_poly.pdbx_seq_one_letter_code
_entity_poly.pdbx_strand_id
1 'polypeptide(L)' 'MRMSWAVFVVPPHDTVIGPLPMLLNHQNPSKFSTKTFAEYRHRKFNKLPQ' A
#
# COMPACT_ATOMS: atom_id res chain seq x y z
N MET A 1 27.76 -6.43 20.26
CA MET A 1 27.01 -5.34 19.61
C MET A 1 26.22 -5.90 18.45
N ARG A 2 24.90 -5.69 18.37
CA ARG A 2 24.07 -6.11 17.22
C ARG A 2 23.64 -4.86 16.47
N MET A 3 24.11 -4.70 15.24
CA MET A 3 23.65 -3.65 14.32
C MET A 3 22.96 -4.30 13.13
N SER A 4 21.83 -3.72 12.74
CA SER A 4 21.08 -4.13 11.55
C SER A 4 20.66 -2.87 10.80
N TRP A 5 20.77 -2.90 9.47
CA TRP A 5 20.37 -1.82 8.60
C TRP A 5 19.17 -2.27 7.75
N ALA A 6 18.06 -1.55 7.86
CA ALA A 6 16.88 -1.83 7.05
C ALA A 6 16.93 -1.04 5.74
N VAL A 7 16.79 -1.74 4.63
CA VAL A 7 16.56 -1.14 3.31
C VAL A 7 15.08 -1.29 2.97
N PHE A 8 14.40 -0.17 2.79
CA PHE A 8 12.99 -0.15 2.40
C PHE A 8 12.88 0.14 0.90
N VAL A 9 12.35 -0.82 0.15
CA VAL A 9 12.02 -0.63 -1.26
C VAL A 9 10.56 -0.19 -1.36
N VAL A 10 10.34 0.94 -2.03
CA VAL A 10 9.01 1.52 -2.22
C VAL A 10 8.75 1.75 -3.71
N PRO A 11 7.50 1.63 -4.18
CA PRO A 11 7.15 1.97 -5.54
C PRO A 11 7.25 3.50 -5.75
N PRO A 12 7.36 3.97 -7.01
CA PRO A 12 7.25 5.38 -7.35
C PRO A 12 5.96 6.02 -6.82
N HIS A 13 6.02 7.30 -6.49
CA HIS A 13 4.91 8.04 -5.87
C HIS A 13 3.61 8.03 -6.68
N ASP A 14 3.74 8.10 -8.01
CA ASP A 14 2.60 8.13 -8.95
C ASP A 14 2.04 6.73 -9.25
N THR A 15 2.66 5.68 -8.71
CA THR A 15 2.20 4.31 -8.92
C THR A 15 0.85 4.12 -8.26
N VAL A 16 -0.12 3.69 -9.05
CA VAL A 16 -1.46 3.33 -8.57
C VAL A 16 -1.37 1.98 -7.86
N ILE A 17 -1.70 1.96 -6.57
CA ILE A 17 -1.80 0.77 -5.74
C ILE A 17 -3.26 0.43 -5.50
N GLY A 18 -3.58 -0.86 -5.63
CA GLY A 18 -4.93 -1.38 -5.45
C GLY A 18 -4.90 -2.90 -5.26
N PRO A 19 -6.04 -3.52 -5.01
CA PRO A 19 -6.12 -4.97 -4.91
C PRO A 19 -5.70 -5.62 -6.24
N LEU A 20 -4.90 -6.67 -6.16
CA LEU A 20 -4.50 -7.43 -7.34
C LEU A 20 -5.74 -8.10 -7.94
N PRO A 21 -6.03 -7.91 -9.24
CA PRO A 21 -7.26 -8.39 -9.85
C PRO A 21 -7.38 -9.92 -9.80
N MET A 22 -6.25 -10.63 -9.84
CA MET A 22 -6.20 -12.10 -9.71
C MET A 22 -6.64 -12.62 -8.34
N LEU A 23 -6.62 -11.78 -7.29
CA LEU A 23 -7.02 -12.14 -5.94
C LEU A 23 -8.47 -11.77 -5.63
N LEU A 24 -9.12 -11.01 -6.50
CA LEU A 24 -10.52 -10.60 -6.36
C LEU A 24 -11.42 -11.75 -6.82
N ASN A 25 -12.29 -12.21 -5.93
CA ASN A 25 -13.26 -13.27 -6.24
C ASN A 25 -14.60 -12.93 -5.59
N HIS A 26 -15.67 -13.63 -5.97
CA HIS A 26 -16.99 -13.42 -5.37
C HIS A 26 -16.98 -13.63 -3.84
N GLN A 27 -16.10 -14.50 -3.34
CA GLN A 27 -15.88 -14.73 -1.91
C GLN A 27 -14.89 -13.75 -1.27
N ASN A 28 -14.07 -13.06 -2.07
CA ASN A 28 -13.04 -12.13 -1.61
C ASN A 28 -13.17 -10.78 -2.35
N PRO A 29 -14.12 -9.93 -1.94
CA PRO A 29 -14.29 -8.61 -2.51
C PRO A 29 -13.10 -7.70 -2.15
N SER A 30 -12.91 -6.63 -2.94
CA SER A 30 -11.84 -5.66 -2.71
C SER A 30 -12.00 -4.97 -1.35
N LYS A 31 -11.05 -5.21 -0.45
CA LYS A 31 -11.02 -4.55 0.88
C LYS A 31 -10.41 -3.15 0.84
N PHE A 32 -9.72 -2.81 -0.25
CA PHE A 32 -8.93 -1.60 -0.37
C PHE A 32 -9.31 -0.82 -1.62
N SER A 33 -9.46 0.49 -1.46
CA SER A 33 -9.67 1.42 -2.57
C SER A 33 -8.34 1.66 -3.31
N THR A 34 -8.43 1.71 -4.63
CA THR A 34 -7.31 2.06 -5.52
C THR A 34 -6.91 3.53 -5.33
N LYS A 35 -5.63 3.78 -5.03
CA LYS A 35 -5.06 5.13 -4.78
C LYS A 35 -3.61 5.18 -5.25
N THR A 36 -3.03 6.37 -5.39
CA THR A 36 -1.59 6.48 -5.64
C THR A 36 -0.77 6.11 -4.39
N PHE A 37 0.47 5.65 -4.57
CA PHE A 37 1.35 5.36 -3.44
C PHE A 37 1.60 6.60 -2.59
N ALA A 38 1.67 7.79 -3.20
CA ALA A 38 1.79 9.06 -2.47
C ALA A 38 0.61 9.29 -1.51
N GLU A 39 -0.63 9.12 -1.98
CA GLU A 39 -1.84 9.27 -1.16
C GLU A 39 -1.89 8.23 -0.04
N TYR A 40 -1.57 6.97 -0.36
CA TYR A 40 -1.47 5.91 0.65
C TYR A 40 -0.44 6.25 1.73
N ARG A 41 0.74 6.71 1.31
CA ARG A 41 1.83 7.10 2.21
C ARG A 41 1.35 8.21 3.15
N HIS A 42 0.75 9.26 2.62
CA HIS A 42 0.21 10.38 3.40
C HIS A 42 -0.83 9.91 4.43
N ARG A 43 -1.81 9.10 3.99
CA ARG A 43 -2.84 8.56 4.89
C ARG A 43 -2.26 7.65 5.96
N LYS A 44 -1.28 6.81 5.62
CA LYS A 44 -0.61 5.89 6.56
C LYS A 44 0.15 6.65 7.65
N PHE A 45 0.92 7.68 7.29
CA PHE A 45 1.66 8.48 8.27
C PHE A 45 0.73 9.32 9.15
N ASN A 46 -0.38 9.81 8.59
CA ASN A 46 -1.36 10.63 9.31
C ASN A 46 -2.47 9.82 9.98
N LYS A 47 -2.42 8.48 9.94
CA LYS A 47 -3.44 7.57 10.52
C LYS A 47 -4.87 7.87 10.04
N LEU A 48 -5.01 8.32 8.79
CA LEU A 48 -6.30 8.62 8.18
C LEU A 48 -7.02 7.33 7.76
N PRO A 49 -8.37 7.30 7.82
CA PRO A 49 -9.13 6.14 7.34
C PRO A 49 -8.93 5.92 5.83
N GLN A 50 -9.03 4.65 5.41
CA GLN A 50 -8.91 4.25 4.01
C GLN A 50 -10.22 4.40 3.25
#